data_AF-A0A933N6T6-F1
#
_entry.id   AF-A0A933N6T6-F1
#
_cell.length_a   1.000
_cell.length_b   1.000
_cell.length_c   1.000
_cell.angle_alpha   90.00
_cell.angle_beta   90.00
_cell.angle_gamma   90.00
#
_symmetry.space_group_name_H-M   'P 1'
#
loop_
_entity.id
_entity.type
_entity.pdbx_description
1 polymer ?
#
loop_
_entity_poly.entity_id
_entity_poly.type
_entity_poly.pdbx_seq_one_letter_code
_entity_poly.pdbx_strand_id
1 'polypeptide(L)'
;MLALVLVLALALLRSTLAQGAELTLEQFGATGGNAARDTAAFRAAIAEAKRTPEADRLSLVPGRTYTLRPDQAYRVAVMLDGVRGLDIETMLLSTPRGDPAVLRLEPANYAGKAIVLFGSGRTAGTSSIAIRRVVLDGSDAQSRGEDTQQSTLFRATSVRGLELEDVRVQNIAADGLKLAGSARFGPTLRVRLNRVEAEDCGRGALVLQSMVEDVEIRALVTRRQRKGAIDVEASIANAPGPRNVRILGSSLISSPRADGTLPEFGLSLGGEDSDEGAMRDVLVADVEIDAGVWVRNAVGVVFVNVHARSSRYGAIFDERVQLDWYGGSLFGLKGALVSKHHGVVGKVPDGVRFRGVALDSPAGTTTMRCDSCTRHEFDSVTWGASSSVVLSNELAGQAMGGFRFAGGAPASLKVADRDDRPTSPIEAPVVLP
;
A
#
# COMPACT_ATOMS: atom_id res chain seq x y z
N MET A 1 41.89 -25.77 -28.67
CA MET A 1 42.37 -24.99 -27.50
C MET A 1 42.34 -23.48 -27.74
N LEU A 2 42.97 -22.96 -28.80
CA LEU A 2 43.02 -21.51 -29.09
C LEU A 2 41.63 -20.84 -29.21
N ALA A 3 40.69 -21.48 -29.91
CA ALA A 3 39.32 -20.99 -30.05
C ALA A 3 38.55 -20.91 -28.72
N LEU A 4 38.78 -21.85 -27.80
CA LEU A 4 38.15 -21.87 -26.47
C LEU A 4 38.67 -20.72 -25.60
N VAL A 5 39.99 -20.48 -25.65
CA VAL A 5 40.62 -19.35 -24.93
C VAL A 5 40.11 -18.01 -25.47
N LEU A 6 39.94 -17.88 -26.79
CA LEU A 6 39.40 -16.67 -27.41
C LEU A 6 37.94 -16.42 -27.00
N VAL A 7 37.09 -17.46 -26.97
CA VAL A 7 35.70 -17.34 -26.52
C VAL A 7 35.61 -16.94 -25.05
N LEU A 8 36.43 -17.54 -24.18
CA LEU A 8 36.52 -17.17 -22.76
C LEU A 8 37.02 -15.74 -22.57
N ALA A 9 38.03 -15.32 -23.33
CA ALA A 9 38.54 -13.95 -23.28
C ALA A 9 37.49 -12.94 -23.74
N LEU A 10 36.76 -13.21 -24.84
CA LEU A 10 35.66 -12.35 -25.29
C LEU A 10 34.48 -12.34 -24.32
N ALA A 11 34.16 -13.47 -23.67
CA ALA A 11 33.11 -13.54 -22.65
C ALA A 11 33.50 -12.73 -21.40
N LEU A 12 34.75 -12.83 -20.95
CA LEU A 12 35.28 -12.03 -19.84
C LEU A 12 35.32 -10.55 -20.20
N LEU A 13 35.82 -10.19 -21.38
CA LEU A 13 35.87 -8.81 -21.86
C LEU A 13 34.47 -8.20 -21.98
N ARG A 14 33.49 -8.97 -22.48
CA ARG A 14 32.09 -8.55 -22.50
C ARG A 14 31.50 -8.43 -21.10
N SER A 15 31.89 -9.28 -20.15
CA SER A 15 31.43 -9.18 -18.76
C SER A 15 31.99 -7.94 -18.05
N THR A 16 33.23 -7.56 -18.35
CA THR A 16 33.85 -6.33 -17.82
C THR A 16 33.36 -5.06 -18.51
N LEU A 17 33.02 -5.13 -19.80
CA LEU A 17 32.41 -4.02 -20.54
C LEU A 17 30.90 -3.88 -20.27
N ALA A 18 30.24 -4.96 -19.82
CA ALA A 18 28.84 -4.94 -19.42
C ALA A 18 28.62 -4.51 -17.96
N GLN A 19 29.69 -4.24 -17.20
CA GLN A 19 29.57 -3.46 -15.98
C GLN A 19 29.36 -2.01 -16.39
N GLY A 20 28.09 -1.62 -16.55
CA GLY A 20 27.69 -0.24 -16.80
C GLY A 20 28.43 0.72 -15.87
N ALA A 21 28.71 1.92 -16.37
CA ALA A 21 29.45 2.93 -15.63
C ALA A 21 28.72 3.25 -14.31
N GLU A 22 29.27 2.78 -13.19
CA GLU A 22 28.68 2.97 -11.88
C GLU A 22 28.96 4.40 -11.41
N LEU A 23 27.90 5.22 -11.32
CA LEU A 23 27.99 6.56 -10.76
C LEU A 23 27.86 6.48 -9.25
N THR A 24 28.66 7.25 -8.53
CA THR A 24 28.57 7.42 -7.07
C THR A 24 28.25 8.87 -6.75
N LEU A 25 27.52 9.13 -5.68
CA LEU A 25 27.17 10.50 -5.30
C LEU A 25 28.39 11.35 -4.91
N GLU A 26 29.45 10.70 -4.44
CA GLU A 26 30.71 11.32 -4.04
C GLU A 26 31.44 11.96 -5.23
N GLN A 27 31.33 11.37 -6.43
CA GLN A 27 31.83 11.99 -7.68
C GLN A 27 31.19 13.35 -7.96
N PHE A 28 29.99 13.58 -7.43
CA PHE A 28 29.23 14.82 -7.56
C PHE A 28 29.26 15.68 -6.27
N GLY A 29 30.14 15.35 -5.32
CA GLY A 29 30.40 16.15 -4.13
C GLY A 29 29.49 15.86 -2.93
N ALA A 30 28.80 14.72 -2.89
CA ALA A 30 28.03 14.32 -1.71
C ALA A 30 28.95 14.05 -0.51
N THR A 31 28.54 14.54 0.66
CA THR A 31 29.30 14.51 1.91
C THR A 31 28.65 13.65 2.99
N GLY A 32 27.35 13.35 2.86
CA GLY A 32 26.62 12.52 3.82
C GLY A 32 26.30 13.25 5.14
N GLY A 33 25.88 14.51 5.05
CA GLY A 33 25.65 15.36 6.23
C GLY A 33 25.38 16.82 5.93
N ASN A 34 25.51 17.26 4.67
CA ASN A 34 25.14 18.59 4.24
C ASN A 34 23.98 18.51 3.25
N ALA A 35 22.78 18.88 3.71
CA ALA A 35 21.55 18.72 2.94
C ALA A 35 21.60 19.36 1.55
N ALA A 36 22.17 20.57 1.45
CA ALA A 36 22.27 21.30 0.20
C ALA A 36 23.23 20.61 -0.78
N ARG A 37 24.42 20.19 -0.31
CA ARG A 37 25.42 19.51 -1.14
C ARG A 37 24.94 18.12 -1.57
N ASP A 38 24.41 17.32 -0.65
CA ASP A 38 23.95 15.97 -0.92
C ASP A 38 22.77 15.98 -1.90
N THR A 39 21.82 16.92 -1.75
CA THR A 39 20.71 17.09 -2.70
C THR A 39 21.22 17.51 -4.09
N ALA A 40 22.16 18.46 -4.17
CA ALA A 40 22.73 18.91 -5.44
C ALA A 40 23.50 17.77 -6.12
N ALA A 41 24.28 17.00 -5.37
CA ALA A 41 25.01 15.83 -5.86
C ALA A 41 24.07 14.77 -6.42
N PHE A 42 22.96 14.47 -5.72
CA PHE A 42 21.92 13.56 -6.21
C PHE A 42 21.32 14.01 -7.55
N ARG A 43 20.95 15.29 -7.63
CA ARG A 43 20.37 15.86 -8.86
C ARG A 43 21.37 15.83 -10.02
N ALA A 44 22.64 16.13 -9.75
CA ALA A 44 23.71 16.07 -10.73
C ALA A 44 23.98 14.64 -11.20
N ALA A 45 24.06 13.68 -10.28
CA ALA A 45 24.27 12.27 -10.59
C ALA A 45 23.12 11.70 -11.43
N ILE A 46 21.88 12.00 -11.08
CA ILE A 46 20.71 11.62 -11.89
C ILE A 46 20.79 12.25 -13.27
N ALA A 47 21.08 13.57 -13.36
CA ALA A 47 21.20 14.24 -14.65
C ALA A 47 22.30 13.64 -15.53
N GLU A 48 23.40 13.18 -14.93
CA GLU A 48 24.50 12.51 -15.62
C GLU A 48 24.13 11.09 -16.07
N ALA A 49 23.46 10.32 -15.20
CA ALA A 49 22.89 9.01 -15.58
C ALA A 49 21.98 9.12 -16.81
N LYS A 50 21.26 10.25 -16.98
CA LYS A 50 20.43 10.47 -18.18
C LYS A 50 21.24 10.72 -19.44
N ARG A 51 22.42 11.30 -19.33
CA ARG A 51 23.27 11.65 -20.48
C ARG A 51 24.15 10.49 -20.93
N THR A 52 24.38 9.54 -20.04
CA THR A 52 25.30 8.43 -20.25
C THR A 52 24.49 7.13 -20.28
N PRO A 53 24.15 6.59 -21.47
CA PRO A 53 23.31 5.39 -21.59
C PRO A 53 23.85 4.16 -20.84
N GLU A 54 25.17 4.11 -20.64
CA GLU A 54 25.85 3.04 -19.90
C GLU A 54 25.78 3.23 -18.37
N ALA A 55 25.36 4.41 -17.89
CA ALA A 55 25.25 4.75 -16.48
C ALA A 55 23.82 4.57 -15.97
N ASP A 56 23.32 3.35 -16.04
CA ASP A 56 21.99 2.95 -15.55
C ASP A 56 21.92 2.81 -14.02
N ARG A 57 23.08 2.91 -13.34
CA ARG A 57 23.23 2.63 -11.91
C ARG A 57 23.83 3.79 -11.13
N LEU A 58 23.08 4.24 -10.14
CA LEU A 58 23.54 5.14 -9.08
C LEU A 58 23.79 4.35 -7.80
N SER A 59 25.04 4.31 -7.39
CA SER A 59 25.50 3.59 -6.21
C SER A 59 25.64 4.49 -5.00
N LEU A 60 25.15 4.00 -3.86
CA LEU A 60 25.24 4.67 -2.57
C LEU A 60 26.32 3.99 -1.71
N VAL A 61 27.06 4.77 -0.93
CA VAL A 61 28.06 4.21 -0.01
C VAL A 61 27.35 3.47 1.15
N PRO A 62 27.69 2.20 1.43
CA PRO A 62 27.10 1.44 2.54
C PRO A 62 27.21 2.16 3.88
N GLY A 63 26.14 2.10 4.68
CA GLY A 63 26.04 2.73 6.00
C GLY A 63 26.05 4.27 6.01
N ARG A 64 26.19 4.92 4.85
CA ARG A 64 26.23 6.39 4.77
C ARG A 64 24.83 6.98 4.85
N THR A 65 24.69 8.09 5.57
CA THR A 65 23.46 8.88 5.62
C THR A 65 23.59 10.10 4.73
N TYR A 66 22.75 10.21 3.70
CA TYR A 66 22.65 11.40 2.85
C TYR A 66 21.47 12.24 3.31
N THR A 67 21.71 13.49 3.68
CA THR A 67 20.64 14.39 4.11
C THR A 67 20.07 15.10 2.89
N LEU A 68 18.75 15.15 2.73
CA LEU A 68 18.11 15.65 1.54
C LEU A 68 17.14 16.78 1.89
N ARG A 69 17.16 17.85 1.10
CA ARG A 69 16.29 19.02 1.24
C ARG A 69 15.31 19.06 0.07
N PRO A 70 14.00 18.95 0.30
CA PRO A 70 12.98 19.20 -0.70
C PRO A 70 13.12 20.56 -1.36
N ASP A 71 12.89 20.61 -2.68
CA ASP A 71 12.79 21.87 -3.40
C ASP A 71 11.63 22.73 -2.87
N GLN A 72 11.78 24.06 -2.87
CA GLN A 72 10.67 24.92 -2.47
C GLN A 72 9.49 24.89 -3.46
N ALA A 73 9.77 24.75 -4.75
CA ALA A 73 8.75 24.81 -5.79
C ALA A 73 7.95 23.51 -5.91
N TYR A 74 8.63 22.37 -5.89
CA TYR A 74 8.03 21.05 -6.14
C TYR A 74 7.83 20.23 -4.87
N ARG A 75 8.48 20.63 -3.77
CA ARG A 75 8.54 19.88 -2.52
C ARG A 75 9.03 18.44 -2.66
N VAL A 76 9.83 18.21 -3.69
CA VAL A 76 10.51 16.95 -3.97
C VAL A 76 12.00 17.18 -3.74
N ALA A 77 12.64 16.34 -2.94
CA ALA A 77 14.10 16.37 -2.78
C ALA A 77 14.77 15.89 -4.07
N VAL A 78 14.39 14.68 -4.50
CA VAL A 78 14.99 14.00 -5.64
C VAL A 78 13.90 13.44 -6.57
N MET A 79 14.00 13.77 -7.86
CA MET A 79 13.08 13.29 -8.90
C MET A 79 13.80 12.27 -9.79
N LEU A 80 13.27 11.05 -9.83
CA LEU A 80 13.81 9.92 -10.59
C LEU A 80 13.21 9.82 -12.02
N ASP A 81 12.40 10.81 -12.43
CA ASP A 81 11.75 10.85 -13.74
C ASP A 81 12.77 10.91 -14.90
N GLY A 82 12.40 10.39 -16.07
CA GLY A 82 13.13 10.57 -17.33
C GLY A 82 13.08 12.04 -17.78
N VAL A 83 14.05 12.46 -18.59
CA VAL A 83 13.92 13.73 -19.35
C VAL A 83 13.18 13.41 -20.64
N ARG A 84 12.33 14.32 -21.12
CA ARG A 84 11.66 14.16 -22.43
C ARG A 84 12.71 13.84 -23.50
N GLY A 85 12.59 12.70 -24.16
CA GLY A 85 13.44 12.29 -25.27
C GLY A 85 14.65 11.43 -24.92
N LEU A 86 14.78 10.98 -23.66
CA LEU A 86 15.77 9.99 -23.25
C LEU A 86 15.03 8.81 -22.59
N ASP A 87 14.94 7.70 -23.33
CA ASP A 87 14.45 6.42 -22.81
C ASP A 87 15.55 5.81 -21.93
N ILE A 88 15.59 6.20 -20.65
CA ILE A 88 16.33 5.43 -19.67
C ILE A 88 15.47 4.21 -19.35
N GLU A 89 15.86 3.04 -19.87
CA GLU A 89 15.07 1.82 -19.70
C GLU A 89 14.91 1.45 -18.22
N THR A 90 15.96 1.64 -17.42
CA THR A 90 15.96 1.39 -15.97
C THR A 90 16.90 2.34 -15.23
N MET A 91 16.44 2.97 -14.14
CA MET A 91 17.32 3.62 -13.18
C MET A 91 17.42 2.76 -11.92
N LEU A 92 18.63 2.29 -11.62
CA LEU A 92 18.93 1.50 -10.42
C LEU A 92 19.60 2.37 -9.36
N LEU A 93 18.91 2.58 -8.24
CA LEU A 93 19.46 3.18 -7.03
C LEU A 93 19.80 2.06 -6.04
N SER A 94 21.08 1.81 -5.78
CA SER A 94 21.47 0.67 -4.95
C SER A 94 22.61 0.99 -3.99
N THR A 95 22.52 0.47 -2.78
CA THR A 95 23.71 0.31 -1.93
C THR A 95 24.36 -1.04 -2.28
N PRO A 96 25.69 -1.18 -2.44
CA PRO A 96 26.41 -2.47 -2.49
C PRO A 96 26.23 -3.33 -1.23
N ARG A 97 26.87 -4.49 -1.14
CA ARG A 97 26.79 -5.36 0.06
C ARG A 97 27.24 -4.59 1.32
N GLY A 98 26.57 -4.80 2.44
CA GLY A 98 26.83 -4.13 3.71
C GLY A 98 25.57 -3.49 4.29
N ASP A 99 25.76 -2.58 5.25
CA ASP A 99 24.66 -1.81 5.84
C ASP A 99 24.00 -0.93 4.78
N PRO A 100 22.66 -0.81 4.76
CA PRO A 100 21.96 0.00 3.78
C PRO A 100 22.33 1.48 3.94
N ALA A 101 22.43 2.21 2.83
CA ALA A 101 22.54 3.66 2.87
C ALA A 101 21.20 4.27 3.34
N VAL A 102 21.28 5.39 4.04
CA VAL A 102 20.13 6.11 4.57
C VAL A 102 19.93 7.40 3.77
N LEU A 103 18.76 7.56 3.17
CA LEU A 103 18.31 8.81 2.54
C LEU A 103 17.37 9.49 3.51
N ARG A 104 17.89 10.52 4.18
CA ARG A 104 17.23 11.19 5.29
C ARG A 104 16.71 12.56 4.88
N LEU A 105 15.46 12.89 5.19
CA LEU A 105 15.01 14.28 5.08
C LEU A 105 15.72 15.15 6.10
N GLU A 106 16.16 16.33 5.67
CA GLU A 106 16.61 17.36 6.59
C GLU A 106 15.49 17.67 7.59
N PRO A 107 15.78 17.65 8.91
CA PRO A 107 14.80 18.02 9.92
C PRO A 107 14.37 19.49 9.72
N ALA A 108 13.20 19.71 9.16
CA ALA A 108 12.63 21.02 8.94
C ALA A 108 11.11 20.98 8.94
N ASN A 109 10.51 22.13 9.28
CA ASN A 109 9.07 22.32 9.14
C ASN A 109 8.75 22.66 7.68
N TYR A 110 8.40 21.66 6.89
CA TYR A 110 7.95 21.88 5.52
C TYR A 110 6.48 22.34 5.53
N ALA A 111 6.21 23.49 4.94
CA ALA A 111 4.83 23.90 4.66
C ALA A 111 4.29 23.08 3.48
N GLY A 112 3.40 22.13 3.76
CA GLY A 112 2.74 21.26 2.78
C GLY A 112 3.42 19.89 2.57
N LYS A 113 3.18 19.28 1.40
CA LYS A 113 3.72 17.96 1.02
C LYS A 113 5.25 18.00 1.06
N ALA A 114 5.92 17.00 1.63
CA ALA A 114 7.34 16.75 1.41
C ALA A 114 7.53 15.35 0.82
N ILE A 115 8.33 15.24 -0.24
CA ILE A 115 8.63 13.98 -0.92
C ILE A 115 10.14 13.76 -1.01
N VAL A 116 10.66 12.64 -0.50
CA VAL A 116 12.10 12.30 -0.60
C VAL A 116 12.43 11.92 -2.03
N LEU A 117 11.72 10.91 -2.54
CA LEU A 117 11.93 10.33 -3.84
C LEU A 117 10.62 10.34 -4.62
N PHE A 118 10.65 11.01 -5.77
CA PHE A 118 9.51 11.08 -6.68
C PHE A 118 9.86 10.41 -8.01
N GLY A 119 9.22 9.28 -8.28
CA GLY A 119 9.18 8.66 -9.60
C GLY A 119 7.97 9.18 -10.37
N SER A 120 8.19 9.69 -11.57
CA SER A 120 7.10 10.10 -12.46
C SER A 120 7.28 9.47 -13.84
N GLY A 121 6.17 9.15 -14.51
CA GLY A 121 6.13 8.86 -15.93
C GLY A 121 5.56 10.02 -16.74
N ARG A 122 5.89 11.27 -16.39
CA ARG A 122 5.37 12.47 -17.08
C ARG A 122 5.80 12.53 -18.55
N THR A 123 6.84 11.79 -18.91
CA THR A 123 7.30 11.60 -20.27
C THR A 123 6.66 10.35 -20.85
N ALA A 124 6.02 10.48 -22.01
CA ALA A 124 5.56 9.34 -22.79
C ALA A 124 6.79 8.54 -23.25
N GLY A 125 7.19 7.57 -22.44
CA GLY A 125 8.48 6.88 -22.54
C GLY A 125 8.78 6.27 -21.18
N THR A 126 8.46 4.98 -21.07
CA THR A 126 8.89 3.98 -20.08
C THR A 126 10.07 4.39 -19.18
N SER A 127 9.82 4.61 -17.89
CA SER A 127 10.85 4.55 -16.86
C SER A 127 10.59 3.32 -15.98
N SER A 128 11.58 2.41 -15.93
CA SER A 128 11.65 1.41 -14.87
C SER A 128 12.50 1.97 -13.74
N ILE A 129 12.03 1.86 -12.50
CA ILE A 129 12.75 2.32 -11.31
C ILE A 129 13.03 1.10 -10.45
N ALA A 130 14.30 0.87 -10.12
CA ALA A 130 14.72 -0.15 -9.18
C ALA A 130 15.44 0.51 -8.00
N ILE A 131 15.01 0.21 -6.77
CA ILE A 131 15.67 0.69 -5.54
C ILE A 131 16.00 -0.52 -4.69
N ARG A 132 17.28 -0.67 -4.30
CA ARG A 132 17.75 -1.83 -3.54
C ARG A 132 18.60 -1.46 -2.33
N ARG A 133 18.27 -2.04 -1.17
CA ARG A 133 19.04 -1.88 0.09
C ARG A 133 19.20 -0.43 0.52
N VAL A 134 18.08 0.26 0.69
CA VAL A 134 18.05 1.69 1.07
C VAL A 134 17.06 1.91 2.21
N VAL A 135 17.43 2.75 3.16
CA VAL A 135 16.51 3.28 4.18
C VAL A 135 16.07 4.68 3.75
N LEU A 136 14.77 4.91 3.63
CA LEU A 136 14.17 6.23 3.50
C LEU A 136 13.70 6.68 4.88
N ASP A 137 14.29 7.76 5.39
CA ASP A 137 14.07 8.25 6.75
C ASP A 137 13.47 9.65 6.70
N GLY A 138 12.23 9.79 7.15
CA GLY A 138 11.56 11.07 7.22
C GLY A 138 12.07 11.97 8.35
N SER A 139 12.84 11.44 9.30
CA SER A 139 13.33 12.16 10.48
C SER A 139 12.24 12.91 11.23
N ASP A 140 11.07 12.27 11.32
CA ASP A 140 9.85 12.85 11.87
C ASP A 140 9.58 14.24 11.30
N ALA A 141 9.83 14.46 10.00
CA ALA A 141 9.53 15.72 9.34
C ALA A 141 8.05 16.05 9.55
N GLN A 142 7.79 16.89 10.57
CA GLN A 142 6.48 17.36 10.92
C GLN A 142 6.17 18.51 9.97
N SER A 143 5.26 18.27 9.04
CA SER A 143 4.52 19.37 8.43
C SER A 143 3.70 20.06 9.52
N ARG A 144 3.75 21.38 9.60
CA ARG A 144 2.88 22.15 10.51
C ARG A 144 1.44 22.14 9.98
N GLY A 145 0.46 21.92 10.86
CA GLY A 145 -0.97 22.11 10.59
C GLY A 145 -1.77 20.82 10.35
N GLU A 146 -3.09 20.94 10.27
CA GLU A 146 -4.02 19.82 9.99
C GLU A 146 -3.79 19.16 8.61
N ASP A 147 -3.02 19.81 7.75
CA ASP A 147 -2.68 19.36 6.39
C ASP A 147 -1.47 18.40 6.36
N THR A 148 -1.11 17.80 7.51
CA THR A 148 -0.03 16.80 7.61
C THR A 148 -0.24 15.57 6.75
N GLN A 149 -1.43 15.40 6.19
CA GLN A 149 -1.86 14.20 5.47
C GLN A 149 -1.19 13.97 4.11
N GLN A 150 -0.26 14.82 3.68
CA GLN A 150 0.20 14.82 2.29
C GLN A 150 1.70 14.60 2.08
N SER A 151 2.49 14.47 3.15
CA SER A 151 3.91 14.10 3.02
C SER A 151 4.05 12.61 2.71
N THR A 152 5.00 12.26 1.84
CA THR A 152 5.23 10.88 1.44
C THR A 152 6.72 10.63 1.28
N LEU A 153 7.30 9.57 1.83
CA LEU A 153 8.74 9.34 1.62
C LEU A 153 9.05 8.99 0.17
N PHE A 154 8.35 8.01 -0.38
CA PHE A 154 8.49 7.62 -1.77
C PHE A 154 7.15 7.66 -2.47
N ARG A 155 7.10 8.41 -3.58
CA ARG A 155 5.93 8.45 -4.43
C ARG A 155 6.29 8.06 -5.86
N ALA A 156 5.58 7.08 -6.40
CA ALA A 156 5.64 6.73 -7.82
C ALA A 156 4.31 7.07 -8.50
N THR A 157 4.37 7.77 -9.62
CA THR A 157 3.17 8.11 -10.40
C THR A 157 3.36 7.84 -11.88
N SER A 158 2.52 6.98 -12.44
CA SER A 158 2.56 6.51 -13.84
C SER A 158 3.88 5.83 -14.24
N VAL A 159 4.47 5.04 -13.34
CA VAL A 159 5.73 4.30 -13.57
C VAL A 159 5.41 2.91 -14.14
N ARG A 160 6.09 2.45 -15.20
CA ARG A 160 5.73 1.18 -15.89
C ARG A 160 6.43 -0.07 -15.38
N GLY A 161 7.48 0.10 -14.59
CA GLY A 161 8.16 -0.97 -13.88
C GLY A 161 8.75 -0.39 -12.60
N LEU A 162 8.28 -0.85 -11.45
CA LEU A 162 8.80 -0.39 -10.17
C LEU A 162 9.24 -1.61 -9.38
N GLU A 163 10.50 -1.64 -8.97
CA GLU A 163 11.05 -2.69 -8.12
C GLU A 163 11.67 -2.08 -6.87
N LEU A 164 11.15 -2.42 -5.69
CA LEU A 164 11.76 -2.10 -4.41
C LEU A 164 12.19 -3.41 -3.75
N GLU A 165 13.48 -3.56 -3.45
CA GLU A 165 14.03 -4.76 -2.81
C GLU A 165 14.86 -4.38 -1.58
N ASP A 166 14.57 -4.98 -0.43
CA ASP A 166 15.29 -4.67 0.84
C ASP A 166 15.25 -3.17 1.16
N VAL A 167 14.09 -2.54 0.98
CA VAL A 167 13.88 -1.11 1.23
C VAL A 167 13.15 -0.92 2.55
N ARG A 168 13.65 -0.01 3.39
CA ARG A 168 12.97 0.38 4.63
C ARG A 168 12.49 1.83 4.54
N VAL A 169 11.27 2.11 4.98
CA VAL A 169 10.73 3.46 5.11
C VAL A 169 10.35 3.73 6.56
N GLN A 170 10.76 4.87 7.11
CA GLN A 170 10.56 5.16 8.53
C GLN A 170 10.37 6.63 8.88
N ASN A 171 9.74 6.88 10.04
CA ASN A 171 9.67 8.19 10.70
C ASN A 171 9.03 9.27 9.82
N ILE A 172 7.83 9.02 9.28
CA ILE A 172 7.12 9.98 8.41
C ILE A 172 5.73 10.30 8.94
N ALA A 173 5.37 11.59 8.91
CA ALA A 173 4.10 12.06 9.44
C ALA A 173 2.85 11.60 8.66
N ALA A 174 2.99 11.15 7.41
CA ALA A 174 1.89 10.67 6.58
C ALA A 174 2.22 9.33 5.91
N ASP A 175 2.40 9.29 4.59
CA ASP A 175 2.52 8.04 3.84
C ASP A 175 3.98 7.58 3.73
N GLY A 176 4.26 6.30 3.95
CA GLY A 176 5.58 5.71 3.66
C GLY A 176 5.81 5.65 2.16
N LEU A 177 5.07 4.77 1.50
CA LEU A 177 5.08 4.53 0.06
C LEU A 177 3.74 4.90 -0.54
N LYS A 178 3.72 5.69 -1.62
CA LYS A 178 2.49 6.02 -2.35
C LYS A 178 2.63 5.74 -3.83
N LEU A 179 1.79 4.86 -4.35
CA LEU A 179 1.74 4.50 -5.76
C LEU A 179 0.43 5.01 -6.35
N ALA A 180 0.49 5.67 -7.50
CA ALA A 180 -0.70 6.21 -8.17
C ALA A 180 -0.53 6.16 -9.68
N GLY A 181 -1.62 6.10 -10.45
CA GLY A 181 -1.58 6.49 -11.85
C GLY A 181 -1.97 7.96 -12.03
N SER A 182 -2.15 8.33 -13.30
CA SER A 182 -2.59 9.67 -13.69
C SER A 182 -3.45 9.56 -14.93
N ALA A 183 -4.59 10.26 -14.95
CA ALA A 183 -5.42 10.35 -16.16
C ALA A 183 -4.63 10.88 -17.37
N ARG A 184 -3.63 11.74 -17.12
CA ARG A 184 -2.80 12.34 -18.18
C ARG A 184 -1.67 11.44 -18.67
N PHE A 185 -1.08 10.65 -17.78
CA PHE A 185 0.17 9.91 -18.06
C PHE A 185 -0.02 8.39 -18.06
N GLY A 186 -1.23 7.91 -17.74
CA GLY A 186 -1.55 6.50 -17.67
C GLY A 186 -1.28 5.88 -16.30
N PRO A 187 -1.39 4.54 -16.22
CA PRO A 187 -1.27 3.81 -14.97
C PRO A 187 0.18 3.66 -14.49
N THR A 188 0.34 3.38 -13.20
CA THR A 188 1.55 2.73 -12.68
C THR A 188 1.38 1.22 -12.85
N LEU A 189 2.34 0.55 -13.48
CA LEU A 189 2.25 -0.86 -13.89
C LEU A 189 3.46 -1.65 -13.38
N ARG A 190 3.28 -2.97 -13.24
CA ARG A 190 4.36 -3.94 -12.95
C ARG A 190 5.18 -3.53 -11.73
N VAL A 191 4.50 -3.42 -10.60
CA VAL A 191 5.10 -3.07 -9.32
C VAL A 191 5.51 -4.34 -8.59
N ARG A 192 6.75 -4.39 -8.11
CA ARG A 192 7.29 -5.46 -7.27
C ARG A 192 7.90 -4.87 -6.01
N LEU A 193 7.29 -5.14 -4.87
CA LEU A 193 7.82 -4.80 -3.56
C LEU A 193 8.27 -6.10 -2.88
N ASN A 194 9.55 -6.25 -2.61
CA ASN A 194 10.11 -7.48 -2.03
C ASN A 194 10.94 -7.16 -0.78
N ARG A 195 10.57 -7.74 0.36
CA ARG A 195 11.24 -7.50 1.65
C ARG A 195 11.30 -6.00 1.97
N VAL A 196 10.14 -5.35 1.88
CA VAL A 196 9.99 -3.94 2.23
C VAL A 196 9.59 -3.84 3.70
N GLU A 197 10.21 -2.92 4.43
CA GLU A 197 9.85 -2.61 5.82
C GLU A 197 9.29 -1.20 5.90
N ALA A 198 8.21 -1.01 6.65
CA ALA A 198 7.64 0.31 6.91
C ALA A 198 7.37 0.51 8.40
N GLU A 199 7.86 1.60 8.96
CA GLU A 199 7.84 1.84 10.40
C GLU A 199 7.46 3.29 10.72
N ASP A 200 6.69 3.50 11.79
CA ASP A 200 6.37 4.84 12.28
C ASP A 200 5.79 5.78 11.19
N CYS A 201 4.90 5.26 10.33
CA CYS A 201 4.22 6.08 9.33
C CYS A 201 2.87 6.58 9.89
N GLY A 202 2.59 7.86 9.69
CA GLY A 202 1.45 8.52 10.30
C GLY A 202 0.09 8.26 9.64
N ARG A 203 0.06 7.82 8.37
CA ARG A 203 -1.16 7.44 7.65
C ARG A 203 -1.05 5.98 7.19
N GLY A 204 -0.52 5.75 5.99
CA GLY A 204 -0.33 4.41 5.43
C GLY A 204 1.14 4.07 5.25
N ALA A 205 1.55 2.86 5.61
CA ALA A 205 2.87 2.35 5.24
C ALA A 205 2.98 2.21 3.70
N LEU A 206 1.94 1.65 3.07
CA LEU A 206 1.80 1.58 1.63
C LEU A 206 0.39 2.03 1.21
N VAL A 207 0.34 3.00 0.30
CA VAL A 207 -0.91 3.50 -0.29
C VAL A 207 -0.92 3.23 -1.79
N LEU A 208 -1.92 2.50 -2.27
CA LEU A 208 -2.17 2.23 -3.69
C LEU A 208 -3.37 3.06 -4.15
N GLN A 209 -3.17 4.00 -5.06
CA GLN A 209 -4.23 4.86 -5.58
C GLN A 209 -4.71 4.42 -6.97
N SER A 210 -5.77 5.06 -7.50
CA SER A 210 -6.33 4.80 -8.84
C SER A 210 -5.29 4.58 -9.93
N MET A 211 -5.60 3.71 -10.89
CA MET A 211 -4.75 3.36 -12.05
C MET A 211 -3.38 2.79 -11.64
N VAL A 212 -3.37 1.88 -10.68
CA VAL A 212 -2.20 1.05 -10.34
C VAL A 212 -2.53 -0.40 -10.68
N GLU A 213 -1.72 -1.06 -11.49
CA GLU A 213 -2.01 -2.42 -11.98
C GLU A 213 -0.78 -3.34 -11.90
N ASP A 214 -1.03 -4.64 -11.82
CA ASP A 214 -0.02 -5.70 -11.76
C ASP A 214 0.97 -5.47 -10.60
N VAL A 215 0.44 -5.46 -9.38
CA VAL A 215 1.19 -5.19 -8.15
C VAL A 215 1.47 -6.50 -7.43
N GLU A 216 2.73 -6.76 -7.14
CA GLU A 216 3.16 -7.88 -6.31
C GLU A 216 3.94 -7.37 -5.09
N ILE A 217 3.40 -7.65 -3.91
CA ILE A 217 3.97 -7.30 -2.61
C ILE A 217 4.32 -8.61 -1.93
N ARG A 218 5.61 -8.81 -1.63
CA ARG A 218 6.15 -9.98 -0.95
C ARG A 218 6.90 -9.58 0.30
N ALA A 219 6.60 -10.24 1.41
CA ALA A 219 7.30 -10.03 2.67
C ALA A 219 7.34 -8.56 3.09
N LEU A 220 6.20 -7.85 2.96
CA LEU A 220 6.05 -6.52 3.54
C LEU A 220 5.93 -6.67 5.05
N VAL A 221 6.76 -5.94 5.80
CA VAL A 221 6.68 -5.86 7.26
C VAL A 221 6.31 -4.45 7.64
N THR A 222 5.22 -4.27 8.38
CA THR A 222 4.89 -2.97 8.96
C THR A 222 5.01 -3.00 10.47
N ARG A 223 5.39 -1.87 11.07
CA ARG A 223 5.46 -1.68 12.53
C ARG A 223 5.00 -0.29 12.91
N ARG A 224 4.39 -0.12 14.09
CA ARG A 224 4.08 1.20 14.67
C ARG A 224 3.35 2.18 13.71
N GLN A 225 2.41 1.65 12.92
CA GLN A 225 1.61 2.45 12.00
C GLN A 225 0.51 3.21 12.76
N ARG A 226 0.19 4.44 12.36
CA ARG A 226 -0.86 5.21 13.06
C ARG A 226 -2.26 5.01 12.48
N LYS A 227 -2.47 4.87 11.16
CA LYS A 227 -3.81 4.72 10.55
C LYS A 227 -4.03 3.34 9.91
N GLY A 228 -3.07 2.83 9.14
CA GLY A 228 -3.12 1.46 8.60
C GLY A 228 -1.81 1.02 7.93
N ALA A 229 -1.65 -0.29 7.68
CA ALA A 229 -0.44 -0.82 7.05
C ALA A 229 -0.50 -0.69 5.53
N ILE A 230 -1.58 -1.18 4.91
CA ILE A 230 -1.85 -1.02 3.48
C ILE A 230 -3.20 -0.34 3.33
N ASP A 231 -3.22 0.72 2.53
CA ASP A 231 -4.44 1.42 2.14
C ASP A 231 -4.58 1.42 0.62
N VAL A 232 -5.74 1.04 0.11
CA VAL A 232 -6.01 1.00 -1.33
C VAL A 232 -7.17 1.93 -1.65
N GLU A 233 -6.84 3.07 -2.25
CA GLU A 233 -7.77 4.17 -2.48
C GLU A 233 -8.09 4.30 -3.98
N ALA A 234 -9.37 4.47 -4.32
CA ALA A 234 -9.72 5.07 -5.60
C ALA A 234 -9.92 6.57 -5.36
N SER A 235 -8.99 7.40 -5.86
CA SER A 235 -8.91 8.83 -5.52
C SER A 235 -9.02 9.76 -6.73
N ILE A 236 -9.10 9.23 -7.95
CA ILE A 236 -9.23 10.02 -9.17
C ILE A 236 -10.60 9.76 -9.75
N ALA A 237 -11.41 10.82 -9.83
CA ALA A 237 -12.72 10.76 -10.45
C ALA A 237 -12.63 10.14 -11.84
N ASN A 238 -13.52 9.19 -12.13
CA ASN A 238 -13.65 8.45 -13.38
C ASN A 238 -12.43 7.60 -13.77
N ALA A 239 -11.49 7.41 -12.85
CA ALA A 239 -10.36 6.53 -13.08
C ALA A 239 -10.66 5.12 -12.53
N PRO A 240 -10.19 4.04 -13.20
CA PRO A 240 -10.28 2.72 -12.61
C PRO A 240 -9.47 2.64 -11.32
N GLY A 241 -10.01 1.95 -10.31
CA GLY A 241 -9.27 1.60 -9.10
C GLY A 241 -8.16 0.59 -9.39
N PRO A 242 -7.33 0.26 -8.39
CA PRO A 242 -6.22 -0.68 -8.55
C PRO A 242 -6.65 -2.08 -8.99
N ARG A 243 -5.77 -2.77 -9.74
CA ARG A 243 -6.06 -4.09 -10.34
C ARG A 243 -4.91 -5.07 -10.20
N ASN A 244 -5.21 -6.37 -10.17
CA ASN A 244 -4.21 -7.45 -10.12
C ASN A 244 -3.21 -7.26 -8.97
N VAL A 245 -3.72 -7.04 -7.76
CA VAL A 245 -2.89 -6.78 -6.57
C VAL A 245 -2.68 -8.08 -5.81
N ARG A 246 -1.42 -8.46 -5.57
CA ARG A 246 -1.04 -9.67 -4.83
C ARG A 246 -0.23 -9.28 -3.60
N ILE A 247 -0.73 -9.57 -2.41
CA ILE A 247 -0.05 -9.37 -1.13
C ILE A 247 0.27 -10.75 -0.57
N LEU A 248 1.56 -11.07 -0.45
CA LEU A 248 2.05 -12.43 -0.18
C LEU A 248 3.04 -12.43 0.99
N GLY A 249 2.92 -13.40 1.91
CA GLY A 249 3.94 -13.67 2.93
C GLY A 249 4.27 -12.48 3.83
N SER A 250 3.29 -11.61 4.12
CA SER A 250 3.50 -10.30 4.73
C SER A 250 3.07 -10.27 6.21
N SER A 251 3.70 -9.39 7.00
CA SER A 251 3.43 -9.21 8.43
C SER A 251 3.00 -7.77 8.69
N LEU A 252 1.71 -7.54 8.73
CA LEU A 252 1.10 -6.22 8.88
C LEU A 252 0.85 -5.94 10.36
N ILE A 253 1.91 -5.55 11.06
CA ILE A 253 1.89 -5.30 12.50
C ILE A 253 1.72 -3.80 12.77
N SER A 254 0.78 -3.48 13.64
CA SER A 254 0.32 -2.17 14.03
C SER A 254 0.51 -2.06 15.54
N SER A 255 1.53 -1.34 15.97
CA SER A 255 1.72 -1.14 17.41
C SER A 255 0.68 -0.15 17.95
N PRO A 256 0.31 -0.26 19.24
CA PRO A 256 -0.54 0.73 19.88
C PRO A 256 0.06 2.13 19.71
N ARG A 257 -0.80 3.11 19.44
CA ARG A 257 -0.45 4.52 19.53
C ARG A 257 -0.04 4.86 20.97
N ALA A 258 0.59 6.02 21.16
CA ALA A 258 1.02 6.50 22.48
C ALA A 258 -0.14 6.63 23.49
N ASP A 259 -1.38 6.79 23.01
CA ASP A 259 -2.61 6.82 23.82
C ASP A 259 -3.18 5.41 24.11
N GLY A 260 -2.47 4.34 23.74
CA GLY A 260 -2.88 2.96 23.89
C GLY A 260 -3.90 2.49 22.85
N THR A 261 -4.34 3.33 21.92
CA THR A 261 -5.28 2.93 20.87
C THR A 261 -4.55 2.24 19.72
N LEU A 262 -5.05 1.08 19.29
CA LEU A 262 -4.57 0.42 18.08
C LEU A 262 -5.16 1.11 16.83
N PRO A 263 -4.47 1.07 15.69
CA PRO A 263 -5.08 1.41 14.40
C PRO A 263 -6.35 0.58 14.20
N GLU A 264 -7.35 1.20 13.58
CA GLU A 264 -8.64 0.56 13.37
C GLU A 264 -8.52 -0.64 12.42
N PHE A 265 -7.68 -0.51 11.38
CA PHE A 265 -7.48 -1.52 10.35
C PHE A 265 -6.01 -1.66 9.98
N GLY A 266 -5.53 -2.90 9.89
CA GLY A 266 -4.21 -3.21 9.37
C GLY A 266 -4.21 -3.23 7.85
N LEU A 267 -5.27 -3.75 7.24
CA LEU A 267 -5.43 -3.83 5.79
C LEU A 267 -6.76 -3.16 5.39
N SER A 268 -6.67 -2.10 4.59
CA SER A 268 -7.82 -1.41 3.98
C SER A 268 -7.79 -1.61 2.47
N LEU A 269 -8.86 -2.21 1.94
CA LEU A 269 -9.06 -2.51 0.53
C LEU A 269 -10.28 -1.73 0.04
N GLY A 270 -10.09 -0.49 -0.42
CA GLY A 270 -11.17 0.39 -0.89
C GLY A 270 -11.14 1.77 -0.22
N GLY A 271 -11.57 2.80 -0.94
CA GLY A 271 -11.63 4.19 -0.44
C GLY A 271 -13.03 4.61 0.02
N GLU A 272 -13.08 5.63 0.89
CA GLU A 272 -14.32 6.22 1.46
C GLU A 272 -15.16 6.97 0.41
N ASP A 273 -14.52 7.52 -0.62
CA ASP A 273 -15.15 8.52 -1.53
C ASP A 273 -15.40 8.02 -2.96
N SER A 274 -15.15 6.73 -3.25
CA SER A 274 -15.14 6.28 -4.65
C SER A 274 -16.50 5.73 -5.09
N ASP A 275 -17.39 6.61 -5.52
CA ASP A 275 -18.46 6.25 -6.47
C ASP A 275 -17.89 5.68 -7.79
N GLU A 276 -16.58 5.82 -8.00
CA GLU A 276 -15.92 5.62 -9.29
C GLU A 276 -14.67 4.74 -9.15
N GLY A 277 -14.71 3.59 -9.83
CA GLY A 277 -13.56 2.69 -10.05
C GLY A 277 -13.31 1.65 -8.96
N ALA A 278 -14.12 0.59 -8.89
CA ALA A 278 -13.87 -0.53 -8.00
C ALA A 278 -12.47 -1.14 -8.19
N MET A 279 -11.82 -1.49 -7.07
CA MET A 279 -10.60 -2.32 -7.06
C MET A 279 -10.93 -3.71 -7.61
N ARG A 280 -10.00 -4.36 -8.30
CA ARG A 280 -10.25 -5.69 -8.91
C ARG A 280 -9.11 -6.67 -8.73
N ASP A 281 -9.47 -7.94 -8.65
CA ASP A 281 -8.55 -9.07 -8.75
C ASP A 281 -7.42 -8.99 -7.71
N VAL A 282 -7.83 -9.01 -6.44
CA VAL A 282 -6.91 -8.90 -5.30
C VAL A 282 -6.71 -10.23 -4.63
N LEU A 283 -5.47 -10.64 -4.46
CA LEU A 283 -5.09 -11.82 -3.70
C LEU A 283 -4.30 -11.40 -2.46
N VAL A 284 -4.74 -11.83 -1.29
CA VAL A 284 -4.03 -11.71 -0.03
C VAL A 284 -3.74 -13.11 0.46
N ALA A 285 -2.48 -13.52 0.51
CA ALA A 285 -2.09 -14.88 0.88
C ALA A 285 -0.92 -14.95 1.85
N ASP A 286 -1.01 -15.84 2.84
CA ASP A 286 0.03 -16.06 3.85
C ASP A 286 0.38 -14.76 4.59
N VAL A 287 -0.65 -14.05 5.08
CA VAL A 287 -0.50 -12.73 5.72
C VAL A 287 -0.94 -12.78 7.18
N GLU A 288 -0.10 -12.26 8.07
CA GLU A 288 -0.47 -11.97 9.46
C GLU A 288 -0.83 -10.49 9.60
N ILE A 289 -1.93 -10.20 10.28
CA ILE A 289 -2.47 -8.86 10.51
C ILE A 289 -2.84 -8.78 11.99
N ASP A 290 -2.30 -7.81 12.73
CA ASP A 290 -2.61 -7.60 14.16
C ASP A 290 -3.66 -6.50 14.40
N ALA A 291 -4.38 -6.15 13.34
CA ALA A 291 -5.51 -5.23 13.32
C ALA A 291 -6.59 -5.75 12.36
N GLY A 292 -7.69 -5.01 12.23
CA GLY A 292 -8.82 -5.43 11.39
C GLY A 292 -8.50 -5.44 9.90
N VAL A 293 -9.23 -6.27 9.15
CA VAL A 293 -9.32 -6.18 7.68
C VAL A 293 -10.56 -5.40 7.31
N TRP A 294 -10.44 -4.46 6.41
CA TRP A 294 -11.55 -3.66 5.93
C TRP A 294 -11.59 -3.67 4.40
N VAL A 295 -12.74 -4.03 3.82
CA VAL A 295 -12.92 -4.11 2.37
C VAL A 295 -14.18 -3.34 1.95
N ARG A 296 -14.03 -2.42 0.99
CA ARG A 296 -15.12 -1.69 0.31
C ARG A 296 -14.85 -1.63 -1.20
N ASN A 297 -15.90 -1.54 -2.01
CA ASN A 297 -15.81 -1.29 -3.45
C ASN A 297 -14.78 -2.15 -4.22
N ALA A 298 -14.73 -3.46 -3.94
CA ALA A 298 -13.69 -4.36 -4.44
C ALA A 298 -14.24 -5.66 -5.04
N VAL A 299 -13.87 -5.98 -6.28
CA VAL A 299 -14.36 -7.18 -7.01
C VAL A 299 -13.26 -8.22 -7.11
N GLY A 300 -13.59 -9.49 -6.86
CA GLY A 300 -12.63 -10.59 -7.00
C GLY A 300 -11.50 -10.54 -5.96
N VAL A 301 -11.86 -10.32 -4.70
CA VAL A 301 -10.89 -10.35 -3.58
C VAL A 301 -10.80 -11.77 -3.02
N VAL A 302 -9.60 -12.31 -2.89
CA VAL A 302 -9.34 -13.66 -2.39
C VAL A 302 -8.37 -13.59 -1.23
N PHE A 303 -8.77 -14.14 -0.09
CA PHE A 303 -7.92 -14.32 1.09
C PHE A 303 -7.56 -15.80 1.25
N VAL A 304 -6.28 -16.13 1.38
CA VAL A 304 -5.79 -17.51 1.55
C VAL A 304 -4.80 -17.56 2.71
N ASN A 305 -5.04 -18.39 3.72
CA ASN A 305 -4.13 -18.52 4.87
C ASN A 305 -3.80 -17.16 5.53
N VAL A 306 -4.84 -16.38 5.81
CA VAL A 306 -4.72 -15.06 6.45
C VAL A 306 -5.08 -15.17 7.92
N HIS A 307 -4.24 -14.62 8.78
CA HIS A 307 -4.46 -14.57 10.21
C HIS A 307 -4.64 -13.12 10.63
N ALA A 308 -5.88 -12.71 10.90
CA ALA A 308 -6.19 -11.40 11.44
C ALA A 308 -6.51 -11.52 12.92
N ARG A 309 -5.74 -10.84 13.75
CA ARG A 309 -5.93 -10.73 15.20
C ARG A 309 -6.23 -9.27 15.51
N SER A 310 -7.38 -8.96 16.08
CA SER A 310 -7.71 -7.56 16.37
C SER A 310 -8.38 -7.42 17.72
N SER A 311 -8.01 -6.38 18.45
CA SER A 311 -8.63 -6.07 19.74
C SER A 311 -10.02 -5.43 19.60
N ARG A 312 -10.40 -4.95 18.40
CA ARG A 312 -11.69 -4.25 18.16
C ARG A 312 -12.55 -4.87 17.07
N TYR A 313 -11.98 -5.17 15.90
CA TYR A 313 -12.72 -5.64 14.73
C TYR A 313 -11.95 -6.74 14.01
N GLY A 314 -12.52 -7.94 13.88
CA GLY A 314 -11.88 -9.03 13.13
C GLY A 314 -11.78 -8.69 11.64
N ALA A 315 -12.93 -8.47 11.00
CA ALA A 315 -13.02 -7.91 9.66
C ALA A 315 -14.34 -7.13 9.48
N ILE A 316 -14.29 -6.09 8.65
CA ILE A 316 -15.46 -5.29 8.23
C ILE A 316 -15.56 -5.32 6.71
N PHE A 317 -16.74 -5.68 6.22
CA PHE A 317 -17.12 -5.55 4.82
C PHE A 317 -18.31 -4.60 4.78
N ASP A 318 -18.18 -3.51 4.03
CA ASP A 318 -19.19 -2.45 4.09
C ASP A 318 -19.31 -1.73 2.73
N GLU A 319 -20.53 -1.32 2.40
CA GLU A 319 -20.91 -0.66 1.17
C GLU A 319 -21.22 0.84 1.33
N ARG A 320 -21.41 1.34 2.55
CA ARG A 320 -22.10 2.62 2.78
C ARG A 320 -21.57 3.47 3.91
N VAL A 321 -20.44 3.14 4.48
CA VAL A 321 -19.90 4.01 5.52
C VAL A 321 -19.24 5.25 4.89
N GLN A 322 -20.09 6.23 4.56
CA GLN A 322 -19.76 7.63 4.77
C GLN A 322 -19.79 7.82 6.29
N LEU A 323 -18.65 7.58 6.96
CA LEU A 323 -18.47 8.01 8.33
C LEU A 323 -18.40 9.54 8.26
N ASP A 324 -19.49 10.23 8.57
CA ASP A 324 -19.44 11.66 8.86
C ASP A 324 -18.52 11.85 10.07
N TRP A 325 -17.25 12.15 9.79
CA TRP A 325 -16.18 12.28 10.77
C TRP A 325 -16.31 13.63 11.46
N TYR A 326 -17.10 13.70 12.53
CA TYR A 326 -17.01 14.80 13.49
C TYR A 326 -16.14 14.37 14.67
N GLY A 327 -14.89 14.85 14.64
CA GLY A 327 -13.88 14.88 15.69
C GLY A 327 -14.08 14.00 16.93
N GLY A 328 -13.29 12.93 17.02
CA GLY A 328 -12.89 12.31 18.28
C GLY A 328 -13.92 11.41 18.96
N SER A 329 -13.47 10.18 19.25
CA SER A 329 -14.08 9.16 20.12
C SER A 329 -15.26 8.33 19.58
N LEU A 330 -14.97 7.06 19.29
CA LEU A 330 -15.95 5.96 19.29
C LEU A 330 -16.28 5.63 20.75
N PHE A 331 -17.26 6.32 21.32
CA PHE A 331 -17.99 5.81 22.48
C PHE A 331 -19.25 5.10 21.99
N GLY A 332 -19.50 3.90 22.53
CA GLY A 332 -20.73 3.17 22.29
C GLY A 332 -21.93 4.03 22.68
N LEU A 333 -22.84 4.25 21.73
CA LEU A 333 -24.17 4.76 22.02
C LEU A 333 -25.16 4.17 21.03
N LYS A 334 -26.04 3.33 21.57
CA LYS A 334 -27.41 3.14 21.10
C LYS A 334 -28.02 4.52 20.85
N GLY A 335 -28.30 4.86 19.60
CA GLY A 335 -28.97 6.12 19.28
C GLY A 335 -29.02 6.37 17.79
N ALA A 336 -30.18 6.10 17.20
CA ALA A 336 -30.50 6.38 15.80
C ALA A 336 -30.21 7.85 15.44
N LEU A 337 -29.42 8.06 14.38
CA LEU A 337 -29.41 9.30 13.60
C LEU A 337 -29.30 8.90 12.13
N VAL A 338 -30.47 8.85 11.49
CA VAL A 338 -30.65 8.61 10.06
C VAL A 338 -30.27 9.90 9.33
N SER A 339 -29.11 9.91 8.67
CA SER A 339 -28.80 10.90 7.64
C SER A 339 -29.47 10.46 6.34
N LYS A 340 -30.56 11.14 5.97
CA LYS A 340 -31.20 11.05 4.65
C LYS A 340 -30.44 11.94 3.67
N HIS A 341 -29.41 11.42 3.03
CA HIS A 341 -28.96 11.95 1.74
C HIS A 341 -29.01 10.86 0.68
N HIS A 342 -29.89 11.07 -0.30
CA HIS A 342 -29.95 10.30 -1.53
C HIS A 342 -28.77 10.71 -2.43
N GLY A 343 -27.83 9.81 -2.63
CA GLY A 343 -26.73 9.98 -3.57
C GLY A 343 -25.97 8.65 -3.74
N VAL A 344 -26.13 8.05 -4.92
CA VAL A 344 -25.33 6.99 -5.58
C VAL A 344 -24.86 5.79 -4.75
N VAL A 345 -25.30 4.60 -5.16
CA VAL A 345 -24.87 3.30 -4.61
C VAL A 345 -23.50 2.95 -5.19
N GLY A 346 -22.45 2.99 -4.37
CA GLY A 346 -21.15 2.41 -4.69
C GLY A 346 -21.29 0.92 -5.07
N LYS A 347 -20.46 0.43 -6.00
CA LYS A 347 -20.56 -0.98 -6.44
C LYS A 347 -20.02 -1.90 -5.35
N VAL A 348 -20.92 -2.77 -4.87
CA VAL A 348 -20.67 -3.77 -3.84
C VAL A 348 -19.47 -4.68 -4.15
N PRO A 349 -18.70 -5.10 -3.11
CA PRO A 349 -17.73 -6.17 -3.27
C PRO A 349 -18.40 -7.47 -3.75
N ASP A 350 -17.96 -8.01 -4.88
CA ASP A 350 -18.54 -9.20 -5.49
C ASP A 350 -17.46 -10.26 -5.71
N GLY A 351 -17.80 -11.52 -5.43
CA GLY A 351 -16.87 -12.64 -5.57
C GLY A 351 -15.73 -12.65 -4.55
N VAL A 352 -15.99 -12.22 -3.30
CA VAL A 352 -14.97 -12.32 -2.23
C VAL A 352 -14.89 -13.77 -1.72
N ARG A 353 -13.68 -14.33 -1.68
CA ARG A 353 -13.44 -15.71 -1.22
C ARG A 353 -12.45 -15.74 -0.06
N PHE A 354 -12.75 -16.54 0.96
CA PHE A 354 -11.88 -16.82 2.11
C PHE A 354 -11.52 -18.29 2.10
N ARG A 355 -10.24 -18.61 2.25
CA ARG A 355 -9.75 -19.98 2.35
C ARG A 355 -8.70 -20.12 3.46
N GLY A 356 -9.01 -20.90 4.51
CA GLY A 356 -8.07 -21.11 5.62
C GLY A 356 -7.78 -19.83 6.41
N VAL A 357 -8.80 -18.99 6.64
CA VAL A 357 -8.63 -17.69 7.29
C VAL A 357 -8.98 -17.80 8.77
N ALA A 358 -8.13 -17.27 9.64
CA ALA A 358 -8.39 -17.16 11.07
C ALA A 358 -8.69 -15.69 11.43
N LEU A 359 -9.90 -15.43 11.92
CA LEU A 359 -10.35 -14.11 12.37
C LEU A 359 -10.53 -14.17 13.89
N ASP A 360 -9.47 -13.85 14.61
CA ASP A 360 -9.49 -13.85 16.08
C ASP A 360 -9.74 -12.43 16.60
N SER A 361 -10.82 -12.28 17.37
CA SER A 361 -11.06 -11.05 18.09
C SER A 361 -11.60 -11.37 19.48
N PRO A 362 -10.84 -11.07 20.55
CA PRO A 362 -11.24 -11.38 21.93
C PRO A 362 -12.51 -10.65 22.39
N ALA A 363 -12.84 -9.53 21.74
CA ALA A 363 -13.98 -8.67 22.08
C ALA A 363 -14.74 -8.15 20.84
N GLY A 364 -14.24 -8.43 19.63
CA GLY A 364 -14.76 -7.83 18.41
C GLY A 364 -15.73 -8.72 17.65
N THR A 365 -16.61 -8.05 16.92
CA THR A 365 -17.53 -8.65 15.96
C THR A 365 -16.88 -8.67 14.58
N THR A 366 -17.14 -9.71 13.79
CA THR A 366 -16.81 -9.72 12.36
C THR A 366 -18.05 -9.32 11.56
N THR A 367 -18.14 -8.04 11.20
CA THR A 367 -19.35 -7.48 10.59
C THR A 367 -19.28 -7.55 9.06
N MET A 368 -20.35 -8.01 8.41
CA MET A 368 -20.45 -8.06 6.94
C MET A 368 -21.72 -7.37 6.47
N ARG A 369 -21.68 -6.05 6.32
CA ARG A 369 -22.81 -5.26 5.83
C ARG A 369 -22.79 -5.21 4.32
N CYS A 370 -23.85 -5.72 3.69
CA CYS A 370 -23.90 -5.76 2.25
C CYS A 370 -25.31 -5.98 1.69
N ASP A 371 -25.88 -4.93 1.09
CA ASP A 371 -27.20 -4.91 0.48
C ASP A 371 -27.26 -5.70 -0.84
N SER A 372 -26.13 -5.93 -1.53
CA SER A 372 -26.11 -6.64 -2.82
C SER A 372 -24.95 -7.61 -3.04
N CYS A 373 -24.40 -8.20 -1.98
CA CYS A 373 -23.28 -9.14 -2.07
C CYS A 373 -23.72 -10.45 -2.73
N THR A 374 -23.00 -10.87 -3.77
CA THR A 374 -23.23 -12.16 -4.42
C THR A 374 -21.94 -12.97 -4.49
N ARG A 375 -22.08 -14.31 -4.49
CA ARG A 375 -20.98 -15.25 -4.75
C ARG A 375 -19.81 -15.20 -3.74
N HIS A 376 -20.14 -15.06 -2.46
CA HIS A 376 -19.13 -15.12 -1.40
C HIS A 376 -18.89 -16.56 -0.95
N GLU A 377 -17.63 -16.94 -0.81
CA GLU A 377 -17.24 -18.30 -0.42
C GLU A 377 -16.37 -18.25 0.83
N PHE A 378 -16.73 -19.03 1.84
CA PHE A 378 -15.98 -19.19 3.08
C PHE A 378 -15.60 -20.66 3.21
N ASP A 379 -14.34 -20.96 2.95
CA ASP A 379 -13.75 -22.28 3.09
C ASP A 379 -12.76 -22.27 4.27
N SER A 380 -13.00 -23.12 5.26
CA SER A 380 -12.09 -23.34 6.39
C SER A 380 -11.78 -22.07 7.18
N VAL A 381 -12.81 -21.26 7.45
CA VAL A 381 -12.68 -20.02 8.24
C VAL A 381 -12.81 -20.33 9.73
N THR A 382 -11.79 -20.00 10.52
CA THR A 382 -11.84 -20.08 11.98
C THR A 382 -12.28 -18.73 12.54
N TRP A 383 -13.39 -18.74 13.28
CA TRP A 383 -13.97 -17.56 13.89
C TRP A 383 -13.61 -17.49 15.37
N GLY A 384 -13.34 -16.29 15.88
CA GLY A 384 -13.18 -16.04 17.31
C GLY A 384 -14.47 -16.34 18.10
N ALA A 385 -14.34 -16.60 19.40
CA ALA A 385 -15.45 -17.03 20.25
C ALA A 385 -16.63 -16.04 20.30
N SER A 386 -16.38 -14.75 20.06
CA SER A 386 -17.39 -13.68 20.03
C SER A 386 -17.78 -13.23 18.61
N SER A 387 -17.35 -13.94 17.56
CA SER A 387 -17.64 -13.54 16.18
C SER A 387 -19.13 -13.70 15.87
N SER A 388 -19.77 -12.58 15.55
CA SER A 388 -21.11 -12.54 14.95
C SER A 388 -21.02 -12.05 13.52
N VAL A 389 -21.60 -12.77 12.57
CA VAL A 389 -21.80 -12.26 11.19
C VAL A 389 -23.16 -11.60 11.13
N VAL A 390 -23.20 -10.32 10.80
CA VAL A 390 -24.45 -9.56 10.59
C VAL A 390 -24.59 -9.32 9.10
N LEU A 391 -25.61 -9.88 8.45
CA LEU A 391 -25.96 -9.61 7.06
C LEU A 391 -27.09 -8.58 7.02
N SER A 392 -26.83 -7.36 6.53
CA SER A 392 -27.89 -6.39 6.20
C SER A 392 -28.45 -6.72 4.83
N ASN A 393 -29.76 -6.96 4.70
CA ASN A 393 -30.32 -7.28 3.38
C ASN A 393 -31.73 -6.71 3.21
N GLU A 394 -31.94 -5.84 2.20
CA GLU A 394 -33.28 -5.46 1.72
C GLU A 394 -33.94 -6.62 0.93
N LEU A 395 -33.17 -7.63 0.48
CA LEU A 395 -33.58 -8.75 -0.38
C LEU A 395 -33.38 -10.13 0.26
N ALA A 396 -33.67 -10.26 1.56
CA ALA A 396 -33.51 -11.49 2.35
C ALA A 396 -34.15 -12.76 1.72
N GLY A 397 -35.08 -12.60 0.76
CA GLY A 397 -35.71 -13.70 0.03
C GLY A 397 -34.96 -14.26 -1.19
N GLN A 398 -33.92 -13.60 -1.74
CA GLN A 398 -33.26 -14.04 -2.98
C GLN A 398 -31.73 -14.20 -2.89
N ALA A 399 -31.03 -13.55 -1.96
CA ALA A 399 -29.56 -13.51 -1.95
C ALA A 399 -28.85 -14.61 -1.13
N MET A 400 -29.59 -15.36 -0.29
CA MET A 400 -29.01 -16.37 0.60
C MET A 400 -28.35 -17.56 -0.13
N GLY A 401 -28.69 -17.81 -1.40
CA GLY A 401 -28.06 -18.85 -2.22
C GLY A 401 -26.58 -18.58 -2.58
N GLY A 402 -26.06 -17.40 -2.25
CA GLY A 402 -24.71 -16.96 -2.60
C GLY A 402 -23.64 -17.15 -1.52
N PHE A 403 -23.99 -17.64 -0.32
CA PHE A 403 -23.05 -17.87 0.79
C PHE A 403 -22.82 -19.36 1.00
N ARG A 404 -21.54 -19.76 1.11
CA ARG A 404 -21.16 -21.13 1.47
C ARG A 404 -20.19 -21.09 2.65
N PHE A 405 -20.51 -21.84 3.70
CA PHE A 405 -19.65 -22.03 4.86
C PHE A 405 -19.20 -23.50 4.90
N ALA A 406 -17.98 -23.76 4.45
CA ALA A 406 -17.33 -25.05 4.64
C ALA A 406 -16.35 -24.93 5.82
N GLY A 407 -16.43 -25.84 6.80
CA GLY A 407 -15.44 -25.90 7.89
C GLY A 407 -15.77 -25.14 9.17
N GLY A 408 -17.02 -24.71 9.38
CA GLY A 408 -17.49 -24.12 10.65
C GLY A 408 -18.26 -22.82 10.46
N ALA A 409 -19.41 -22.70 11.15
CA ALA A 409 -20.23 -21.49 11.16
C ALA A 409 -19.80 -20.55 12.30
N PRO A 410 -20.00 -19.22 12.18
CA PRO A 410 -19.78 -18.29 13.29
C PRO A 410 -20.71 -18.62 14.47
N ALA A 411 -20.31 -18.21 15.68
CA ALA A 411 -21.08 -18.45 16.91
C ALA A 411 -22.50 -17.85 16.87
N SER A 412 -22.68 -16.77 16.10
CA SER A 412 -24.00 -16.29 15.72
C SER A 412 -24.00 -15.74 14.30
N LEU A 413 -25.05 -16.07 13.54
CA LEU A 413 -25.39 -15.43 12.28
C LEU A 413 -26.67 -14.63 12.51
N LYS A 414 -26.60 -13.31 12.31
CA LYS A 414 -27.75 -12.41 12.41
C LYS A 414 -28.04 -11.86 11.03
N VAL A 415 -29.31 -11.85 10.66
CA VAL A 415 -29.79 -11.02 9.56
C VAL A 415 -30.42 -9.79 10.21
N ALA A 416 -30.01 -8.60 9.80
CA ALA A 416 -30.56 -7.35 10.31
C ALA A 416 -31.17 -6.57 9.13
N ASP A 417 -32.19 -5.75 9.41
CA ASP A 417 -32.64 -4.79 8.41
C ASP A 417 -31.70 -3.58 8.33
N ARG A 418 -32.03 -2.66 7.42
CA ARG A 418 -31.28 -1.43 7.13
C ARG A 418 -31.04 -0.52 8.34
N ASP A 419 -31.83 -0.66 9.41
CA ASP A 419 -31.76 0.19 10.62
C ASP A 419 -31.09 -0.54 11.80
N ASP A 420 -30.33 -1.63 11.54
CA ASP A 420 -29.79 -2.53 12.56
C ASP A 420 -30.89 -3.11 13.48
N ARG A 421 -32.17 -3.08 13.07
CA ARG A 421 -33.22 -3.71 13.85
C ARG A 421 -33.12 -5.20 13.61
N PRO A 422 -33.13 -6.01 14.67
CA PRO A 422 -33.22 -7.45 14.50
C PRO A 422 -34.51 -7.75 13.75
N THR A 423 -34.40 -8.20 12.50
CA THR A 423 -35.48 -8.98 11.91
C THR A 423 -35.54 -10.28 12.70
N SER A 424 -36.75 -10.80 12.96
CA SER A 424 -36.93 -12.05 13.73
C SER A 424 -35.87 -13.07 13.30
N PRO A 425 -35.19 -13.78 14.23
CA PRO A 425 -34.08 -14.65 13.89
C PRO A 425 -34.50 -15.57 12.75
N ILE A 426 -33.97 -15.31 11.56
CA ILE A 426 -34.15 -16.21 10.44
C ILE A 426 -33.28 -17.40 10.82
N GLU A 427 -33.90 -18.49 11.27
CA GLU A 427 -33.30 -19.81 11.22
C GLU A 427 -33.06 -20.13 9.73
N ALA A 428 -32.04 -19.51 9.16
CA ALA A 428 -31.56 -19.89 7.86
C ALA A 428 -31.11 -21.35 8.01
N PRO A 429 -31.53 -22.26 7.11
CA PRO A 429 -30.95 -23.58 7.10
C PRO A 429 -29.46 -23.41 6.82
N VAL A 430 -28.65 -23.55 7.87
CA VAL A 430 -27.21 -23.79 7.72
C VAL A 430 -27.15 -25.13 7.01
N VAL A 431 -26.98 -25.12 5.70
CA VAL A 431 -26.69 -26.33 4.94
C VAL A 431 -25.25 -26.70 5.28
N LEU A 432 -25.08 -27.38 6.41
CA LEU A 432 -23.86 -28.08 6.75
C LEU A 432 -23.68 -29.21 5.72
N PRO A 433 -22.52 -29.35 5.07
CA PRO A 433 -22.22 -30.53 4.26
C PRO A 433 -22.20 -31.82 5.09
#